data_AF-A0A2V6GFE1-F1
#
_entry.id   AF-A0A2V6GFE1-F1
#
_cell.length_a   1.000
_cell.length_b   1.000
_cell.length_c   1.000
_cell.angle_alpha   90.00
_cell.angle_beta   90.00
_cell.angle_gamma   90.00
#
_symmetry.space_group_name_H-M   'P 1'
#
loop_
_entity.id
_entity.type
_entity.pdbx_description
1 polymer ?
#
loop_
_entity_poly.entity_id
_entity_poly.type
_entity_poly.pdbx_seq_one_letter_code
_entity_poly.pdbx_strand_id
1 'polypeptide(L)'
;GAKEGRVEAWISAHCHISRAGSKQICSEQLSFLLEGPCTNLLPSIVFSHLESDLPLHLWWQDEFPDPMDPQLWAWVDRLIYDSQTWKNFDAQMRLVETAQNEAKQRIVLCDLNWTRLDKVRFALAQFFDHPAAHHHFVEIENARIDFAPGFRSTAVLLAGWFGAQLNWRVEKANRG
;
A
#
# COMPACT_ATOMS: atom_id res chain seq x y z
N GLY A 1 11.92 -0.10 -34.31
CA GLY A 1 11.46 1.30 -34.34
C GLY A 1 11.18 1.73 -32.92
N ALA A 2 11.64 2.91 -32.51
CA ALA A 2 11.33 3.45 -31.18
C ALA A 2 9.80 3.61 -31.07
N LYS A 3 9.20 3.13 -29.98
CA LYS A 3 7.77 3.36 -29.71
C LYS A 3 7.57 4.85 -29.48
N GLU A 4 6.80 5.49 -30.33
CA GLU A 4 6.42 6.90 -30.20
C GLU A 4 5.63 7.08 -28.90
N GLY A 5 5.93 8.15 -28.15
CA GLY A 5 5.27 8.41 -26.88
C GLY A 5 3.88 9.03 -27.10
N ARG A 6 2.89 8.63 -26.29
CA ARG A 6 1.55 9.22 -26.31
C ARG A 6 1.24 9.80 -24.95
N VAL A 7 0.69 11.01 -24.95
CA VAL A 7 0.22 11.70 -23.74
C VAL A 7 -1.18 12.21 -23.99
N GLU A 8 -2.14 11.77 -23.19
CA GLU A 8 -3.50 12.33 -23.17
C GLU A 8 -3.83 12.81 -21.76
N ALA A 9 -4.68 13.82 -21.65
CA ALA A 9 -5.12 14.40 -20.39
C ALA A 9 -6.59 14.80 -20.46
N TRP A 10 -7.35 14.54 -19.40
CA TRP A 10 -8.77 14.85 -19.29
C TRP A 10 -9.07 15.37 -17.90
N ILE A 11 -9.92 16.39 -17.84
CA ILE A 11 -10.43 16.99 -16.60
C ILE A 11 -11.90 16.65 -16.45
N SER A 12 -12.32 16.31 -15.24
CA SER A 12 -13.71 16.01 -14.88
C SER A 12 -14.01 16.62 -13.52
N ALA A 13 -15.23 17.09 -13.31
CA ALA A 13 -15.68 17.61 -12.02
C ALA A 13 -16.79 16.70 -11.48
N HIS A 14 -16.61 16.21 -10.26
CA HIS A 14 -17.59 15.36 -9.56
C HIS A 14 -18.22 16.17 -8.43
N CYS A 15 -19.48 16.56 -8.60
CA CYS A 15 -20.24 17.31 -7.60
C CYS A 15 -21.30 16.42 -6.94
N HIS A 16 -21.15 16.15 -5.65
CA HIS A 16 -22.12 15.44 -4.84
C HIS A 16 -23.02 16.44 -4.10
N ILE A 17 -24.32 16.41 -4.40
CA ILE A 17 -25.34 17.21 -3.72
C ILE A 17 -25.93 16.37 -2.58
N SER A 18 -25.75 16.80 -1.32
CA SER A 18 -26.37 16.10 -0.19
C SER A 18 -27.90 16.27 -0.21
N ARG A 19 -28.65 15.22 0.18
CA ARG A 19 -30.13 15.21 0.19
C ARG A 19 -30.78 16.37 0.97
N ALA A 20 -30.03 17.06 1.84
CA ALA A 20 -30.50 18.17 2.65
C ALA A 20 -30.28 19.56 2.01
N GLY A 21 -29.85 19.63 0.74
CA GLY A 21 -29.85 20.86 -0.06
C GLY A 21 -28.77 21.90 0.28
N SER A 22 -27.92 21.66 1.28
CA SER A 22 -27.02 22.70 1.83
C SER A 22 -25.52 22.45 1.69
N LYS A 23 -25.09 21.22 1.34
CA LYS A 23 -23.68 20.93 1.06
C LYS A 23 -23.51 20.24 -0.28
N GLN A 24 -22.85 20.95 -1.19
CA GLN A 24 -22.27 20.40 -2.41
C GLN A 24 -20.79 20.19 -2.14
N ILE A 25 -20.30 18.96 -2.32
CA ILE A 25 -18.86 18.69 -2.40
C ILE A 25 -18.56 18.52 -3.88
N CYS A 26 -17.82 19.47 -4.46
CA CYS A 26 -17.28 19.35 -5.80
C CYS A 26 -15.79 19.01 -5.70
N SER A 27 -15.38 17.96 -6.40
CA SER A 27 -13.97 17.58 -6.55
C SER A 27 -13.59 17.60 -8.02
N GLU A 28 -12.41 18.14 -8.30
CA GLU A 28 -11.80 18.03 -9.62
C GLU A 28 -11.04 16.70 -9.73
N GLN A 29 -11.15 16.06 -10.89
CA GLN A 29 -10.41 14.88 -11.26
C GLN A 29 -9.63 15.19 -12.54
N LEU A 30 -8.32 15.18 -12.42
CA LEU A 30 -7.40 15.19 -13.55
C LEU A 30 -6.95 13.76 -13.81
N SER A 31 -6.88 13.37 -15.06
CA SER A 31 -6.48 12.02 -15.43
C SER A 31 -5.57 12.10 -16.64
N PHE A 32 -4.52 11.27 -16.64
CA PHE A 32 -3.43 11.31 -17.61
C PHE A 32 -3.14 9.89 -18.12
N LEU A 33 -2.95 9.75 -19.44
CA LEU A 33 -2.59 8.51 -20.11
C LEU A 33 -1.23 8.75 -20.72
N LEU A 34 -0.21 8.06 -20.20
CA LEU A 34 1.16 8.18 -20.65
C LEU A 34 1.60 6.82 -21.23
N GLU A 35 1.98 6.80 -22.50
CA GLU A 35 2.51 5.61 -23.17
C GLU A 35 3.93 5.87 -23.67
N GLY A 36 4.78 4.84 -23.62
CA GLY A 36 6.14 4.92 -24.13
C GLY A 36 7.09 5.73 -23.23
N PRO A 37 8.13 6.37 -23.79
CA PRO A 37 9.16 7.07 -23.01
C PRO A 37 8.67 8.26 -22.16
N CYS A 38 7.44 8.74 -22.42
CA CYS A 38 6.84 9.89 -21.74
C CYS A 38 6.39 9.59 -20.30
N THR A 39 6.43 8.34 -19.84
CA THR A 39 6.08 7.96 -18.45
C THR A 39 7.00 8.61 -17.41
N ASN A 40 8.23 8.98 -17.79
CA ASN A 40 9.17 9.70 -16.92
C ASN A 40 8.72 11.13 -16.57
N LEU A 41 7.72 11.68 -17.27
CA LEU A 41 7.16 13.02 -17.01
C LEU A 41 6.14 13.03 -15.86
N LEU A 42 5.72 11.85 -15.38
CA LEU A 42 4.66 11.70 -14.38
C LEU A 42 4.89 12.53 -13.12
N PRO A 43 6.09 12.59 -12.51
CA PRO A 43 6.32 13.43 -11.33
C PRO A 43 6.06 14.92 -11.63
N SER A 44 6.58 15.44 -12.74
CA SER A 44 6.39 16.85 -13.13
C SER A 44 4.92 17.20 -13.41
N ILE A 45 4.17 16.27 -14.00
CA ILE A 45 2.73 16.43 -14.26
C ILE A 45 1.95 16.44 -12.94
N VAL A 46 2.24 15.49 -12.04
CA VAL A 46 1.58 15.43 -10.73
C VAL A 46 1.88 16.69 -9.91
N PHE A 47 3.14 17.11 -9.80
CA PHE A 47 3.53 18.26 -8.97
C PHE A 47 2.98 19.59 -9.44
N SER A 48 2.78 19.78 -10.75
CA SER A 48 2.25 21.05 -11.27
C SER A 48 0.77 21.29 -10.94
N HIS A 49 0.06 20.26 -10.47
CA HIS A 49 -1.37 20.32 -10.16
C HIS A 49 -1.68 20.07 -8.67
N LEU A 50 -0.66 19.97 -7.81
CA LEU A 50 -0.88 19.88 -6.37
C LEU A 50 -1.19 21.27 -5.82
N GLU A 51 -2.41 21.46 -5.30
CA GLU A 51 -2.66 22.56 -4.37
C GLU A 51 -1.89 22.32 -3.07
N SER A 52 -1.19 23.33 -2.57
CA SER A 52 -0.23 23.17 -1.46
C SER A 52 -0.84 22.76 -0.13
N ASP A 53 -2.16 22.90 0.04
CA ASP A 53 -2.82 22.82 1.34
C ASP A 53 -3.65 21.53 1.53
N LEU A 54 -3.66 20.63 0.53
CA LEU A 54 -4.41 19.37 0.57
C LEU A 54 -3.48 18.14 0.63
N PRO A 55 -3.85 17.10 1.41
CA PRO A 55 -3.00 15.91 1.53
C PRO A 55 -3.01 15.08 0.25
N LEU A 56 -1.83 14.73 -0.27
CA LEU A 56 -1.66 13.89 -1.44
C LEU A 56 -1.79 12.41 -1.09
N HIS A 57 -2.85 11.80 -1.62
CA HIS A 57 -3.10 10.37 -1.53
C HIS A 57 -2.73 9.70 -2.86
N LEU A 58 -1.66 8.90 -2.85
CA LEU A 58 -1.20 8.16 -4.02
C LEU A 58 -1.68 6.71 -3.96
N TRP A 59 -2.39 6.25 -4.97
CA TRP A 59 -2.71 4.84 -5.17
C TRP A 59 -1.90 4.27 -6.34
N TRP A 60 -0.97 3.36 -6.02
CA TRP A 60 -0.13 2.68 -7.00
C TRP A 60 -0.61 1.24 -7.19
N GLN A 61 -0.90 0.84 -8.44
CA GLN A 61 -1.59 -0.42 -8.74
C GLN A 61 -0.69 -1.57 -9.23
N ASP A 62 0.58 -1.28 -9.56
CA ASP A 62 1.54 -2.28 -10.05
C ASP A 62 2.73 -2.40 -9.09
N GLU A 63 3.78 -3.12 -9.48
CA GLU A 63 5.09 -3.01 -8.86
C GLU A 63 5.64 -1.59 -9.02
N PHE A 64 6.31 -1.10 -7.98
CA PHE A 64 7.05 0.14 -8.01
C PHE A 64 8.25 0.02 -8.96
N PRO A 65 8.50 1.03 -9.82
CA PRO A 65 9.71 1.10 -10.59
C PRO A 65 10.93 1.27 -9.68
N ASP A 66 12.06 0.72 -10.11
CA ASP A 66 13.35 0.88 -9.46
C ASP A 66 14.37 1.43 -10.50
N PRO A 67 14.91 2.65 -10.33
CA PRO A 67 14.69 3.54 -9.19
C PRO A 67 13.35 4.29 -9.25
N MET A 68 12.79 4.61 -8.08
CA MET A 68 11.71 5.58 -7.94
C MET A 68 12.29 7.00 -7.90
N ASP A 69 11.54 8.01 -8.35
CA ASP A 69 11.89 9.41 -8.15
C ASP A 69 11.71 9.80 -6.66
N PRO A 70 12.80 10.13 -5.93
CA PRO A 70 12.70 10.52 -4.51
C PRO A 70 11.84 11.77 -4.30
N GLN A 71 11.72 12.62 -5.32
CA GLN A 71 10.86 13.78 -5.25
C GLN A 71 9.40 13.35 -5.03
N LEU A 72 8.94 12.23 -5.58
CA LEU A 72 7.57 11.73 -5.38
C LEU A 72 7.26 11.51 -3.90
N TRP A 73 8.15 10.83 -3.18
CA TRP A 73 7.96 10.52 -1.76
C TRP A 73 8.00 11.74 -0.85
N ALA A 74 8.64 12.82 -1.29
CA ALA A 74 8.66 14.07 -0.54
C ALA A 74 7.27 14.72 -0.38
N TRP A 75 6.30 14.38 -1.24
CA TRP A 75 4.96 14.99 -1.24
C TRP A 75 3.84 14.04 -0.89
N VAL A 76 4.07 12.72 -0.95
CA VAL A 76 3.01 11.73 -0.69
C VAL A 76 2.73 11.65 0.81
N ASP A 77 1.52 12.04 1.23
CA ASP A 77 1.07 11.87 2.61
C ASP A 77 0.58 10.45 2.89
N ARG A 78 -0.07 9.83 1.90
CA ARG A 78 -0.59 8.46 1.99
C ARG A 78 -0.28 7.68 0.73
N LEU A 79 0.31 6.50 0.91
CA LEU A 79 0.58 5.54 -0.16
C LEU A 79 -0.34 4.33 -0.01
N ILE A 80 -1.21 4.11 -0.99
CA ILE A 80 -2.08 2.95 -1.12
C ILE A 80 -1.48 2.03 -2.18
N TYR A 81 -1.34 0.74 -1.86
CA TYR A 81 -0.79 -0.27 -2.75
C TYR A 81 -1.39 -1.64 -2.43
N ASP A 82 -1.18 -2.62 -3.31
CA ASP A 82 -1.62 -3.99 -3.07
C ASP A 82 -0.45 -4.95 -3.20
N SER A 83 0.14 -5.35 -2.06
CA SER A 83 1.32 -6.23 -2.08
C SER A 83 1.02 -7.67 -2.52
N GLN A 84 -0.26 -8.02 -2.73
CA GLN A 84 -0.66 -9.32 -3.25
C GLN A 84 -0.26 -9.50 -4.72
N THR A 85 -0.30 -8.42 -5.50
CA THR A 85 -0.11 -8.48 -6.96
C THR A 85 1.36 -8.50 -7.37
N TRP A 86 2.26 -8.22 -6.43
CA TRP A 86 3.70 -8.15 -6.69
C TRP A 86 4.30 -9.53 -6.98
N LYS A 87 5.11 -9.59 -8.04
CA LYS A 87 5.89 -10.76 -8.42
C LYS A 87 7.09 -10.92 -7.48
N ASN A 88 7.72 -9.82 -7.10
CA ASN A 88 8.87 -9.79 -6.21
C ASN A 88 8.58 -8.99 -4.93
N PHE A 89 7.79 -9.60 -4.04
CA PHE A 89 7.37 -9.00 -2.76
C PHE A 89 8.55 -8.44 -1.95
N ASP A 90 9.66 -9.18 -1.83
CA ASP A 90 10.80 -8.77 -1.01
C ASP A 90 11.51 -7.52 -1.57
N ALA A 91 11.64 -7.42 -2.89
CA ALA A 91 12.23 -6.24 -3.52
C ALA A 91 11.30 -5.02 -3.39
N GLN A 92 10.00 -5.23 -3.59
CA GLN A 92 9.00 -4.18 -3.50
C GLN A 92 8.85 -3.65 -2.06
N MET A 93 8.90 -4.52 -1.05
CA MET A 93 8.90 -4.10 0.36
C MET A 93 10.11 -3.24 0.71
N ARG A 94 11.30 -3.54 0.14
CA ARG A 94 12.47 -2.65 0.31
C ARG A 94 12.25 -1.26 -0.28
N LEU A 95 11.56 -1.16 -1.42
CA LEU A 95 11.22 0.14 -2.00
C LEU A 95 10.22 0.91 -1.12
N VAL A 96 9.27 0.22 -0.49
CA VAL A 96 8.36 0.83 0.50
C VAL A 96 9.12 1.34 1.72
N GLU A 97 10.09 0.58 2.24
CA GLU A 97 10.96 1.02 3.33
C GLU A 97 11.80 2.24 2.93
N THR A 98 12.37 2.24 1.72
CA THR A 98 13.08 3.39 1.16
C THR A 98 12.16 4.61 1.06
N ALA A 99 10.93 4.45 0.57
CA ALA A 99 9.95 5.53 0.48
C ALA A 99 9.67 6.16 1.86
N GLN A 100 9.54 5.35 2.91
CA GLN A 100 9.37 5.85 4.28
C GLN A 100 10.59 6.62 4.78
N ASN A 101 11.80 6.19 4.41
CA ASN A 101 13.05 6.82 4.84
C ASN A 101 13.35 8.12 4.08
N GLU A 102 12.97 8.21 2.80
CA GLU A 102 13.23 9.37 1.94
C GLU A 102 12.16 10.47 2.05
N ALA A 103 10.99 10.14 2.59
CA ALA A 103 9.91 11.11 2.75
C ALA A 103 10.29 12.24 3.71
N LYS A 104 9.90 13.47 3.37
CA LYS A 104 10.08 14.65 4.25
C LYS A 104 9.27 14.55 5.54
N GLN A 105 8.19 13.78 5.50
CA GLN A 105 7.26 13.57 6.59
C GLN A 105 6.79 12.11 6.57
N ARG A 106 6.23 11.65 7.68
CA ARG A 106 5.79 10.25 7.81
C ARG A 106 4.68 9.93 6.81
N ILE A 107 4.99 9.09 5.82
CA ILE A 107 3.98 8.55 4.89
C ILE A 107 3.10 7.53 5.62
N VAL A 108 1.79 7.65 5.44
CA VAL A 108 0.83 6.63 5.86
C VAL A 108 0.77 5.52 4.81
N LEU A 109 1.31 4.35 5.13
CA LEU A 109 1.25 3.17 4.25
C LEU A 109 -0.09 2.44 4.39
N CYS A 110 -0.71 2.11 3.26
CA CYS A 110 -2.01 1.45 3.17
C CYS A 110 -1.92 0.24 2.23
N ASP A 111 -1.46 -0.89 2.74
CA ASP A 111 -1.45 -2.14 1.99
C ASP A 111 -2.86 -2.78 1.98
N LEU A 112 -3.42 -2.93 0.79
CA LEU A 112 -4.70 -3.61 0.59
C LEU A 112 -4.61 -5.10 0.91
N ASN A 113 -3.47 -5.76 0.67
CA ASN A 113 -3.25 -7.16 1.03
C ASN A 113 -3.32 -7.35 2.55
N TRP A 114 -2.66 -6.46 3.29
CA TRP A 114 -2.75 -6.41 4.76
C TRP A 114 -4.18 -6.17 5.26
N THR A 115 -4.91 -5.29 4.58
CA THR A 115 -6.31 -4.99 4.91
C THR A 115 -7.20 -6.22 4.73
N ARG A 116 -6.96 -7.07 3.72
CA ARG A 116 -7.71 -8.33 3.52
C ARG A 116 -7.53 -9.32 4.68
N LEU A 117 -6.42 -9.24 5.42
CA LEU A 117 -6.18 -10.08 6.60
C LEU A 117 -6.94 -9.62 7.84
N ASP A 118 -7.60 -8.46 7.84
CA ASP A 118 -8.19 -7.89 9.05
C ASP A 118 -9.17 -8.83 9.76
N LYS A 119 -10.09 -9.43 9.01
CA LYS A 119 -11.06 -10.39 9.57
C LYS A 119 -10.39 -11.67 10.09
N VAL A 120 -9.33 -12.13 9.45
CA VAL A 120 -8.57 -13.31 9.87
C VAL A 120 -7.81 -13.03 11.16
N ARG A 121 -7.11 -11.89 11.22
CA ARG A 121 -6.41 -11.44 12.43
C ARG A 121 -7.37 -11.28 13.60
N PHE A 122 -8.53 -10.67 13.35
CA PHE A 122 -9.57 -10.50 14.35
C PHE A 122 -10.08 -11.85 14.87
N ALA A 123 -10.47 -12.77 13.99
CA ALA A 123 -10.95 -14.10 14.38
C ALA A 123 -9.89 -14.90 15.17
N LEU A 124 -8.60 -14.78 14.81
CA LEU A 124 -7.52 -15.43 15.53
C LEU A 124 -7.31 -14.83 16.93
N ALA A 125 -7.34 -13.51 17.05
CA ALA A 125 -7.22 -12.83 18.34
C ALA A 125 -8.36 -13.21 19.29
N GLN A 126 -9.58 -13.38 18.77
CA GLN A 126 -10.76 -13.72 19.56
C GLN A 126 -10.66 -15.05 20.32
N PHE A 127 -9.83 -16.00 19.88
CA PHE A 127 -9.60 -17.23 20.64
C PHE A 127 -8.95 -16.97 22.02
N PHE A 128 -8.30 -15.82 22.19
CA PHE A 128 -7.53 -15.46 23.39
C PHE A 128 -8.14 -14.29 24.17
N ASP A 129 -9.33 -13.81 23.79
CA ASP A 129 -10.05 -12.73 24.49
C ASP A 129 -10.61 -13.17 25.86
N HIS A 130 -10.93 -14.46 26.00
CA HIS A 130 -11.45 -14.99 27.27
C HIS A 130 -10.30 -15.12 28.29
N PRO A 131 -10.46 -14.68 29.55
CA PRO A 131 -9.39 -14.76 30.56
C PRO A 131 -8.83 -16.17 30.76
N ALA A 132 -9.68 -17.19 30.66
CA ALA A 132 -9.26 -18.60 30.75
C ALA A 132 -8.44 -19.08 29.54
N ALA A 133 -8.49 -18.39 28.39
CA ALA A 133 -7.73 -18.75 27.19
C ALA A 133 -6.53 -17.84 26.94
N HIS A 134 -6.52 -16.62 27.50
CA HIS A 134 -5.50 -15.60 27.27
C HIS A 134 -4.07 -16.11 27.50
N HIS A 135 -3.84 -16.89 28.58
CA HIS A 135 -2.51 -17.40 28.92
C HIS A 135 -1.95 -18.40 27.90
N HIS A 136 -2.82 -19.12 27.16
CA HIS A 136 -2.38 -20.04 26.12
C HIS A 136 -1.77 -19.33 24.90
N PHE A 137 -1.99 -18.02 24.75
CA PHE A 137 -1.42 -17.27 23.63
C PHE A 137 0.10 -17.30 23.66
N VAL A 138 0.72 -17.09 24.82
CA VAL A 138 2.18 -17.08 24.97
C VAL A 138 2.81 -18.47 24.97
N GLU A 139 1.99 -19.53 25.04
CA GLU A 139 2.42 -20.93 24.97
C GLU A 139 2.54 -21.43 23.52
N ILE A 140 2.16 -20.63 22.53
CA ILE A 140 2.30 -20.99 21.12
C ILE A 140 3.80 -21.01 20.78
N GLU A 141 4.30 -22.18 20.42
CA GLU A 141 5.70 -22.38 19.99
C GLU A 141 5.85 -22.47 18.47
N ASN A 142 4.80 -22.90 17.77
CA ASN A 142 4.85 -23.21 16.35
C ASN A 142 3.56 -22.77 15.64
N ALA A 143 3.71 -22.22 14.43
CA ALA A 143 2.59 -21.91 13.54
C ALA A 143 2.91 -22.38 12.11
N ARG A 144 1.95 -23.05 11.48
CA ARG A 144 2.00 -23.43 10.07
C ARG A 144 0.93 -22.66 9.31
N ILE A 145 1.33 -21.95 8.25
CA ILE A 145 0.43 -21.20 7.38
C ILE A 145 0.47 -21.85 6.00
N ASP A 146 -0.60 -22.57 5.65
CA ASP A 146 -0.80 -23.07 4.30
C ASP A 146 -1.56 -22.02 3.48
N PHE A 147 -1.17 -21.80 2.23
CA PHE A 147 -1.75 -20.77 1.36
C PHE A 147 -1.85 -21.24 -0.09
N ALA A 148 -2.83 -20.70 -0.82
CA ALA A 148 -3.03 -21.02 -2.23
C ALA A 148 -1.97 -20.33 -3.13
N PRO A 149 -1.72 -20.82 -4.36
CA PRO A 149 -0.85 -20.13 -5.32
C PRO A 149 -1.24 -18.65 -5.47
N GLY A 150 -0.25 -17.76 -5.42
CA GLY A 150 -0.45 -16.31 -5.48
C GLY A 150 -0.74 -15.62 -4.13
N PHE A 151 -0.82 -16.35 -3.01
CA PHE A 151 -1.07 -15.77 -1.68
C PHE A 151 0.16 -15.79 -0.75
N ARG A 152 1.37 -15.97 -1.31
CA ARG A 152 2.60 -16.04 -0.53
C ARG A 152 2.84 -14.77 0.27
N SER A 153 2.70 -13.59 -0.34
CA SER A 153 2.86 -12.31 0.36
C SER A 153 1.85 -12.15 1.50
N THR A 154 0.59 -12.55 1.27
CA THR A 154 -0.46 -12.57 2.31
C THR A 154 -0.06 -13.46 3.48
N ALA A 155 0.46 -14.67 3.22
CA ALA A 155 0.92 -15.58 4.26
C ALA A 155 2.11 -15.02 5.05
N VAL A 156 3.07 -14.38 4.36
CA VAL A 156 4.21 -13.72 4.99
C VAL A 156 3.77 -12.56 5.89
N LEU A 157 2.81 -11.73 5.44
CA LEU A 157 2.25 -10.66 6.26
C LEU A 157 1.56 -11.21 7.52
N LEU A 158 0.80 -12.29 7.39
CA LEU A 158 0.16 -12.94 8.53
C LEU A 158 1.19 -13.54 9.50
N ALA A 159 2.25 -14.16 8.99
CA ALA A 159 3.36 -14.67 9.80
C ALA A 159 4.07 -13.53 10.55
N GLY A 160 4.34 -12.41 9.87
CA GLY A 160 4.93 -11.22 10.48
C GLY A 160 4.07 -10.65 11.59
N TRP A 161 2.75 -10.65 11.41
CA TRP A 161 1.81 -10.26 12.46
C TRP A 161 1.89 -11.17 13.68
N PHE A 162 1.82 -12.49 13.49
CA PHE A 162 1.96 -13.46 14.58
C PHE A 162 3.28 -13.27 15.32
N GLY A 163 4.38 -13.13 14.58
CA GLY A 163 5.69 -12.89 15.17
C GLY A 163 5.73 -11.61 16.00
N ALA A 164 5.08 -10.53 15.53
CA ALA A 164 4.98 -9.29 16.29
C ALA A 164 4.13 -9.43 17.57
N GLN A 165 3.04 -10.20 17.54
CA GLN A 165 2.20 -10.41 18.72
C GLN A 165 2.85 -11.33 19.77
N LEU A 166 3.56 -12.37 19.32
CA LEU A 166 4.21 -13.36 20.19
C LEU A 166 5.66 -12.98 20.54
N ASN A 167 6.13 -11.82 20.09
CA ASN A 167 7.51 -11.36 20.23
C ASN A 167 8.54 -12.39 19.71
N TRP A 168 8.18 -13.13 18.66
CA TRP A 168 9.08 -14.06 18.02
C TRP A 168 10.15 -13.31 17.23
N ARG A 169 11.39 -13.79 17.33
CA ARG A 169 12.51 -13.29 16.54
C ARG A 169 12.80 -14.25 15.40
N VAL A 170 12.93 -13.70 14.20
CA VAL A 170 13.33 -14.49 13.03
C VAL A 170 14.82 -14.80 13.15
N GLU A 171 15.18 -16.03 13.49
CA GLU A 171 16.58 -16.45 13.54
C GLU A 171 17.14 -16.80 12.16
N LYS A 172 16.31 -17.43 11.29
CA LYS A 172 16.62 -17.73 9.89
C LYS A 172 15.35 -17.73 9.05
N ALA A 173 15.33 -16.90 8.01
CA ALA A 173 14.34 -17.00 6.95
C ALA A 173 14.89 -17.92 5.84
N ASN A 174 14.41 -19.15 5.75
CA ASN A 174 14.70 -20.00 4.60
C ASN A 174 13.90 -19.48 3.40
N ARG A 175 14.61 -18.98 2.39
CA ARG A 175 14.03 -18.51 1.13
C ARG A 175 13.64 -19.74 0.30
N GLY A 176 12.42 -20.23 0.50
CA GLY A 176 11.73 -21.09 -0.44
C GLY A 176 11.16 -20.29 -1.61
#